data_AF-A0A6N7CP63-F1
#
_entry.id   AF-A0A6N7CP63-F1
#
_cell.length_a   1.000
_cell.length_b   1.000
_cell.length_c   1.000
_cell.angle_alpha   90.00
_cell.angle_beta   90.00
_cell.angle_gamma   90.00
#
_symmetry.space_group_name_H-M   'P 1'
#
loop_
_entity.id
_entity.type
_entity.pdbx_description
1 polymer ?
#
loop_
_entity_poly.entity_id
_entity_poly.type
_entity_poly.pdbx_seq_one_letter_code
_entity_poly.pdbx_strand_id
1 'polypeptide(L)'
;MRAVFGALGYPTRVSRVLAGLCTTSTPPGVLAQLPFDAASRLRGAHLPQGAPTSRALANLVAHRLDRRLTGLARTHRVAYTRYADDRAFSGSDLAVDRLIHAVGRIVADEGFSVHPGKTRVMRAHRRQHLAGLVVNTRPQAARAEYDDVKALLFNCVRHGPDSQNRDGRPHFREYVYGRIAWVGESNESRKRSLHALAARVGWEG
;
A
#
# COMPACT_ATOMS: atom_id res chain seq x y z
N MET A 1 3.29 16.68 -14.07
CA MET A 1 4.70 16.31 -14.40
C MET A 1 5.59 17.48 -14.80
N ARG A 2 5.28 18.26 -15.86
CA ARG A 2 6.15 19.40 -16.25
C ARG A 2 6.44 20.38 -15.12
N ALA A 3 5.42 20.72 -14.32
CA ALA A 3 5.56 21.58 -13.16
C ALA A 3 6.52 21.03 -12.08
N VAL A 4 6.66 19.70 -11.97
CA VAL A 4 7.62 19.08 -11.04
C VAL A 4 9.04 19.39 -11.47
N PHE A 5 9.38 19.15 -12.74
CA PHE A 5 10.71 19.47 -13.26
C PHE A 5 10.99 20.97 -13.25
N GLY A 6 9.98 21.81 -13.52
CA GLY A 6 10.10 23.27 -13.38
C GLY A 6 10.43 23.67 -11.94
N ALA A 7 9.77 23.07 -10.95
CA ALA A 7 10.05 23.31 -9.53
C ALA A 7 11.44 22.81 -9.08
N LEU A 8 12.02 21.85 -9.81
CA LEU A 8 13.40 21.39 -9.62
C LEU A 8 14.45 22.30 -10.32
N GLY A 9 14.01 23.37 -10.99
CA GLY A 9 14.90 24.36 -11.63
C GLY A 9 15.19 24.09 -13.11
N TYR A 10 14.57 23.09 -13.74
CA TYR A 10 14.79 22.82 -15.16
C TYR A 10 14.09 23.85 -16.06
N PRO A 11 14.75 24.34 -17.13
CA PRO A 11 14.13 25.20 -18.12
C PRO A 11 12.87 24.56 -18.74
N THR A 12 11.90 25.38 -19.17
CA THR A 12 10.61 24.92 -19.68
C THR A 12 10.73 23.86 -20.79
N ARG A 13 11.68 24.03 -21.72
CA ARG A 13 11.92 23.06 -22.80
C ARG A 13 12.38 21.71 -22.26
N VAL A 14 13.35 21.72 -21.33
CA VAL A 14 13.87 20.50 -20.69
C VAL A 14 12.79 19.81 -19.85
N SER A 15 12.05 20.58 -19.05
CA SER A 15 10.92 20.09 -18.25
C SER A 15 9.84 19.39 -19.10
N ARG A 16 9.60 19.87 -20.32
CA ARG A 16 8.65 19.23 -21.26
C ARG A 16 9.18 17.89 -21.77
N VAL A 17 10.44 17.82 -22.16
CA VAL A 17 11.08 16.59 -22.65
C VAL A 17 11.13 15.53 -21.55
N LEU A 18 11.62 15.90 -20.35
CA LEU A 18 11.68 14.99 -19.21
C LEU A 18 10.29 14.48 -18.80
N ALA A 19 9.29 15.35 -18.79
CA ALA A 19 7.91 14.92 -18.54
C ALA A 19 7.43 13.92 -19.61
N GLY A 20 7.74 14.16 -20.89
CA GLY A 20 7.42 13.22 -21.97
C GLY A 20 8.07 11.85 -21.77
N LEU A 21 9.36 11.81 -21.45
CA LEU A 21 10.11 10.56 -21.21
C LEU A 21 9.60 9.77 -20.00
N CYS A 22 9.04 10.46 -19.01
CA CYS A 22 8.56 9.85 -17.77
C CYS A 22 7.06 9.53 -17.78
N THR A 23 6.34 9.81 -18.87
CA THR A 23 4.90 9.55 -18.98
C THR A 23 4.58 8.70 -20.19
N THR A 24 3.47 7.98 -20.11
CA THR A 24 2.89 7.22 -21.22
C THR A 24 1.41 7.54 -21.35
N SER A 25 0.83 7.19 -22.48
CA SER A 25 -0.62 7.18 -22.71
C SER A 25 -0.98 5.81 -23.26
N THR A 26 -2.06 5.21 -22.75
CA THR A 26 -2.43 3.86 -23.15
C THR A 26 -2.95 3.85 -24.60
N PRO A 27 -2.46 2.93 -25.46
CA PRO A 27 -2.90 2.87 -26.85
C PRO A 27 -4.42 2.63 -26.99
N PRO A 28 -5.09 3.20 -28.02
CA PRO A 28 -6.53 3.06 -28.21
C PRO A 28 -7.04 1.61 -28.24
N GLY A 29 -6.28 0.70 -28.86
CA GLY A 29 -6.65 -0.72 -28.93
C GLY A 29 -6.69 -1.42 -27.57
N VAL A 30 -5.86 -0.98 -26.61
CA VAL A 30 -5.89 -1.47 -25.23
C VAL A 30 -7.02 -0.78 -24.45
N LEU A 31 -7.21 0.53 -24.65
CA LEU A 31 -8.30 1.28 -24.00
C LEU A 31 -9.68 0.69 -24.32
N ALA A 32 -9.90 0.19 -25.54
CA ALA A 32 -11.16 -0.42 -25.97
C ALA A 32 -11.52 -1.70 -25.20
N GLN A 33 -10.55 -2.34 -24.56
CA GLN A 33 -10.73 -3.58 -23.79
C GLN A 33 -10.95 -3.33 -22.29
N LEU A 34 -10.84 -2.06 -21.85
CA LEU A 34 -10.95 -1.68 -20.46
C LEU A 34 -12.35 -1.14 -20.13
N PRO A 35 -12.80 -1.28 -18.87
CA PRO A 35 -13.94 -0.54 -18.37
C PRO A 35 -13.79 0.97 -18.62
N PHE A 36 -14.91 1.66 -18.86
CA PHE A 36 -14.93 3.07 -19.26
C PHE A 36 -14.16 3.98 -18.29
N ASP A 37 -14.29 3.75 -16.98
CA ASP A 37 -13.64 4.56 -15.95
C ASP A 37 -12.12 4.39 -15.97
N ALA A 38 -11.62 3.16 -16.14
CA ALA A 38 -10.21 2.87 -16.31
C ALA A 38 -9.67 3.47 -17.62
N ALA A 39 -10.40 3.28 -18.72
CA ALA A 39 -10.03 3.83 -20.02
C ALA A 39 -9.95 5.36 -20.00
N SER A 40 -10.89 6.03 -19.33
CA SER A 40 -10.89 7.49 -19.17
C SER A 40 -9.64 7.99 -18.45
N ARG A 41 -9.25 7.35 -17.33
CA ARG A 41 -8.06 7.73 -16.55
C ARG A 41 -6.74 7.50 -17.31
N LEU A 42 -6.67 6.46 -18.14
CA LEU A 42 -5.44 6.03 -18.82
C LEU A 42 -5.26 6.64 -20.22
N ARG A 43 -6.29 7.34 -20.73
CA ARG A 43 -6.25 8.01 -22.03
C ARG A 43 -5.26 9.18 -22.07
N GLY A 44 -5.14 9.90 -20.96
CA GLY A 44 -4.19 11.01 -20.82
C GLY A 44 -2.77 10.55 -20.47
N ALA A 45 -1.81 11.46 -20.56
CA ALA A 45 -0.43 11.20 -20.13
C ALA A 45 -0.37 10.93 -18.62
N HIS A 46 0.19 9.79 -18.23
CA HIS A 46 0.28 9.33 -16.84
C HIS A 46 1.63 8.64 -16.58
N LEU A 47 1.99 8.45 -15.32
CA LEU A 47 3.20 7.71 -14.94
C LEU A 47 2.99 6.21 -15.24
N PRO A 48 3.88 5.54 -15.99
CA PRO A 48 3.74 4.12 -16.27
C PRO A 48 3.87 3.30 -14.98
N GLN A 49 3.05 2.25 -14.86
CA GLN A 49 3.21 1.27 -13.78
C GLN A 49 4.48 0.44 -14.01
N GLY A 50 5.30 0.29 -12.97
CA GLY A 50 6.54 -0.50 -13.03
C GLY A 50 7.78 0.26 -13.45
N ALA A 51 7.68 1.48 -14.00
CA ALA A 51 8.88 2.25 -14.30
C ALA A 51 9.61 2.71 -13.03
N PRO A 52 10.95 2.65 -13.00
CA PRO A 52 11.73 2.95 -11.79
C PRO A 52 11.57 4.41 -11.32
N THR A 53 11.30 5.33 -12.24
CA THR A 53 11.13 6.77 -11.94
C THR A 53 9.75 7.11 -11.40
N SER A 54 8.72 6.30 -11.71
CA SER A 54 7.32 6.61 -11.40
C SER A 54 7.06 6.80 -9.91
N ARG A 55 7.67 5.97 -9.04
CA ARG A 55 7.48 6.08 -7.58
C ARG A 55 8.02 7.41 -7.03
N ALA A 56 9.25 7.76 -7.40
CA ALA A 56 9.87 9.01 -6.98
C ALA A 56 9.07 10.22 -7.47
N LEU A 57 8.65 10.20 -8.73
CA LEU A 57 7.86 11.27 -9.33
C LEU A 57 6.47 11.42 -8.68
N ALA A 58 5.78 10.32 -8.39
CA ALA A 58 4.49 10.35 -7.69
C ALA A 58 4.61 10.96 -6.28
N ASN A 59 5.70 10.67 -5.56
CA ASN A 59 5.98 11.29 -4.27
C ASN A 59 6.23 12.79 -4.39
N LEU A 60 7.01 13.23 -5.39
CA LEU A 60 7.26 14.65 -5.65
C LEU A 60 5.98 15.41 -5.99
N VAL A 61 5.12 14.85 -6.83
CA VAL A 61 3.83 15.47 -7.19
C VAL A 61 2.96 15.72 -5.96
N ALA A 62 2.95 14.78 -5.02
CA ALA A 62 2.12 14.88 -3.83
C ALA A 62 2.81 15.54 -2.62
N HIS A 63 4.03 16.05 -2.78
CA HIS A 63 4.79 16.70 -1.70
C HIS A 63 4.07 17.93 -1.11
N ARG A 64 3.50 18.80 -1.95
CA ARG A 64 2.76 19.99 -1.47
C ARG A 64 1.50 19.60 -0.68
N LEU A 65 0.78 18.59 -1.18
CA LEU A 65 -0.36 17.99 -0.51
C LEU A 65 0.02 17.43 0.86
N ASP A 66 1.09 16.65 0.95
CA ASP A 66 1.57 16.11 2.22
C ASP A 66 1.97 17.21 3.21
N ARG A 67 2.61 18.29 2.75
CA ARG A 67 2.91 19.44 3.61
C ARG A 67 1.66 20.09 4.19
N ARG A 68 0.63 20.30 3.37
CA ARG A 68 -0.64 20.90 3.84
C ARG A 68 -1.39 19.96 4.79
N LEU A 69 -1.46 18.67 4.49
CA LEU A 69 -2.09 17.67 5.35
C LEU A 69 -1.34 17.50 6.68
N THR A 70 -0.01 17.57 6.66
CA THR A 70 0.82 17.58 7.89
C THR A 70 0.54 18.83 8.72
N GLY A 71 0.42 20.00 8.10
CA GLY A 71 0.03 21.23 8.77
C GLY A 71 -1.35 21.13 9.42
N LEU A 72 -2.35 20.64 8.68
CA LEU A 72 -3.69 20.37 9.20
C LEU A 72 -3.65 19.43 10.40
N ALA A 73 -2.87 18.34 10.29
CA ALA A 73 -2.74 17.34 11.35
C ALA A 73 -2.19 17.96 12.64
N ARG A 74 -1.17 18.83 12.53
CA ARG A 74 -0.62 19.59 13.67
C ARG A 74 -1.65 20.50 14.32
N THR A 75 -2.42 21.25 13.52
CA THR A 75 -3.49 22.13 14.04
C THR A 75 -4.53 21.36 14.84
N HIS A 76 -4.87 20.16 14.39
CA HIS A 76 -5.85 19.29 15.06
C HIS A 76 -5.23 18.33 16.09
N ARG A 77 -3.91 18.39 16.34
CA ARG A 77 -3.18 17.49 17.24
C ARG A 77 -3.39 16.00 16.92
N VAL A 78 -3.42 15.67 15.63
CA VAL A 78 -3.53 14.30 15.13
C VAL A 78 -2.25 13.89 14.39
N ALA A 79 -1.98 12.60 14.34
CA ALA A 79 -0.91 12.07 13.52
C ALA A 79 -1.41 11.90 12.07
N TYR A 80 -0.55 12.23 11.11
CA TYR A 80 -0.76 11.98 9.68
C TYR A 80 0.32 11.02 9.18
N THR A 81 -0.09 10.04 8.38
CA THR A 81 0.84 9.10 7.73
C THR A 81 0.36 8.82 6.32
N ARG A 82 1.31 8.67 5.39
CA ARG A 82 1.05 8.30 4.01
C ARG A 82 1.89 7.09 3.61
N TYR A 83 1.25 6.14 2.93
CA TYR A 83 1.90 5.02 2.28
C TYR A 83 1.36 4.91 0.85
N ALA A 84 2.19 5.24 -0.15
CA ALA A 84 1.75 5.35 -1.55
C ALA A 84 0.52 6.28 -1.71
N ASP A 85 -0.64 5.75 -2.09
CA ASP A 85 -1.92 6.47 -2.18
C ASP A 85 -2.75 6.42 -0.88
N ASP A 86 -2.44 5.49 0.02
CA ASP A 86 -3.11 5.37 1.31
C ASP A 86 -2.67 6.48 2.26
N ARG A 87 -3.64 7.09 2.92
CA ARG A 87 -3.44 8.17 3.90
C ARG A 87 -4.24 7.88 5.15
N ALA A 88 -3.60 8.03 6.30
CA ALA A 88 -4.20 7.79 7.60
C ALA A 88 -4.05 9.00 8.50
N PHE A 89 -5.11 9.29 9.24
CA PHE A 89 -5.12 10.23 10.36
C PHE A 89 -5.50 9.47 11.63
N SER A 90 -4.78 9.70 12.73
CA SER A 90 -5.05 9.02 14.00
C SER A 90 -4.93 9.97 15.20
N GLY A 91 -5.75 9.74 16.22
CA GLY A 91 -5.82 10.52 17.46
C GLY A 91 -7.06 10.14 18.29
N SER A 92 -7.13 10.63 19.53
CA SER A 92 -8.18 10.28 20.50
C SER A 92 -9.45 11.15 20.38
N ASP A 93 -9.30 12.44 20.10
CA ASP A 93 -10.39 13.42 20.07
C ASP A 93 -10.48 14.10 18.69
N LEU A 94 -10.87 13.32 17.68
CA LEU A 94 -11.04 13.83 16.33
C LEU A 94 -12.47 14.35 16.13
N ALA A 95 -12.60 15.63 15.78
CA ALA A 95 -13.75 16.14 15.05
C ALA A 95 -13.74 15.57 13.61
N VAL A 96 -14.09 14.30 13.47
CA VAL A 96 -13.92 13.48 12.26
C VAL A 96 -14.53 14.16 11.03
N ASP A 97 -15.75 14.68 11.13
CA ASP A 97 -16.45 15.28 10.00
C ASP A 97 -15.76 16.55 9.50
N ARG A 98 -15.29 17.39 10.44
CA ARG A 98 -14.50 18.59 10.12
C ARG A 98 -13.17 18.23 9.47
N LEU A 99 -12.51 17.17 9.96
CA LEU A 99 -11.27 16.69 9.39
C LEU A 99 -11.48 16.16 7.97
N ILE A 100 -12.49 15.31 7.74
CA ILE A 100 -12.81 14.78 6.41
C ILE A 100 -13.09 15.92 5.44
N HIS A 101 -13.88 16.92 5.85
CA HIS A 101 -14.17 18.09 5.03
C HIS A 101 -12.89 18.88 4.70
N ALA A 102 -12.07 19.21 5.70
CA ALA A 102 -10.84 19.95 5.50
C ALA A 102 -9.83 19.21 4.61
N VAL A 103 -9.66 17.91 4.81
CA VAL A 103 -8.84 17.04 3.96
C VAL A 103 -9.37 17.04 2.53
N GLY A 104 -10.69 16.87 2.34
CA GLY A 104 -11.32 16.89 1.03
C GLY A 104 -11.03 18.17 0.24
N ARG A 105 -11.13 19.33 0.90
CA ARG A 105 -10.78 20.62 0.27
C ARG A 105 -9.30 20.69 -0.10
N ILE A 106 -8.39 20.35 0.82
CA ILE A 106 -6.95 20.39 0.53
C ILE A 106 -6.59 19.46 -0.64
N VAL A 107 -7.19 18.26 -0.69
CA VAL A 107 -6.98 17.30 -1.77
C VAL A 107 -7.44 17.88 -3.11
N ALA A 108 -8.62 18.49 -3.16
CA ALA A 108 -9.15 19.14 -4.35
C ALA A 108 -8.30 20.34 -4.80
N ASP A 109 -7.89 21.20 -3.87
CA ASP A 109 -7.04 22.37 -4.16
C ASP A 109 -5.69 21.98 -4.76
N GLU A 110 -5.15 20.82 -4.39
CA GLU A 110 -3.89 20.29 -4.93
C GLU A 110 -4.10 19.49 -6.24
N GLY A 111 -5.32 19.46 -6.79
CA GLY A 111 -5.65 18.81 -8.06
C GLY A 111 -5.83 17.29 -7.97
N PHE A 112 -6.12 16.77 -6.77
CA PHE A 112 -6.40 15.35 -6.54
C PHE A 112 -7.88 15.14 -6.21
N SER A 113 -8.32 13.89 -6.30
CA SER A 113 -9.68 13.49 -5.92
C SER A 113 -9.63 12.40 -4.85
N VAL A 114 -10.47 12.54 -3.82
CA VAL A 114 -10.66 11.48 -2.82
C VAL A 114 -11.53 10.38 -3.41
N HIS A 115 -11.15 9.12 -3.23
CA HIS A 115 -12.01 8.01 -3.60
C HIS A 115 -13.04 7.76 -2.48
N PRO A 116 -14.34 8.01 -2.70
CA PRO A 116 -15.35 7.97 -1.63
C PRO A 116 -15.46 6.60 -0.96
N GLY A 117 -15.36 5.51 -1.73
CA GLY A 117 -15.38 4.13 -1.19
C GLY A 117 -14.12 3.72 -0.39
N LYS A 118 -13.07 4.53 -0.39
CA LYS A 118 -11.83 4.29 0.39
C LYS A 118 -11.80 5.05 1.71
N THR A 119 -12.66 6.05 1.92
CA THR A 119 -12.71 6.81 3.17
C THR A 119 -13.39 5.98 4.26
N ARG A 120 -12.66 5.69 5.35
CA ARG A 120 -13.16 4.86 6.46
C ARG A 120 -12.78 5.48 7.80
N VAL A 121 -13.73 5.48 8.73
CA VAL A 121 -13.51 5.90 10.12
C VAL A 121 -13.48 4.64 10.98
N MET A 122 -12.34 4.36 11.61
CA MET A 122 -12.13 3.15 12.39
C MET A 122 -11.98 3.48 13.87
N ARG A 123 -12.99 3.14 14.68
CA ARG A 123 -12.97 3.36 16.14
C ARG A 123 -12.11 2.30 16.85
N ALA A 124 -11.48 2.67 17.96
CA ALA A 124 -10.52 1.83 18.69
C ALA A 124 -11.10 0.49 19.18
N HIS A 125 -12.39 0.43 19.50
CA HIS A 125 -13.08 -0.80 19.94
C HIS A 125 -13.32 -1.81 18.80
N ARG A 126 -13.10 -1.42 17.53
CA ARG A 126 -13.18 -2.32 16.38
C ARG A 126 -11.79 -2.56 15.82
N ARG A 127 -11.65 -3.65 15.06
CA ARG A 127 -10.41 -3.94 14.32
C ARG A 127 -10.10 -2.79 13.36
N GLN A 128 -8.89 -2.24 13.47
CA GLN A 128 -8.38 -1.17 12.63
C GLN A 128 -7.36 -1.77 11.65
N HIS A 129 -7.52 -1.45 10.37
CA HIS A 129 -6.71 -1.99 9.30
C HIS A 129 -6.13 -0.91 8.41
N LEU A 130 -4.85 -1.02 8.11
CA LEU A 130 -4.16 -0.10 7.22
C LEU A 130 -3.03 -0.85 6.50
N ALA A 131 -2.91 -0.66 5.19
CA ALA A 131 -1.87 -1.27 4.36
C ALA A 131 -1.69 -2.79 4.57
N GLY A 132 -2.79 -3.52 4.75
CA GLY A 132 -2.78 -4.97 5.01
C GLY A 132 -2.49 -5.39 6.45
N LEU A 133 -2.13 -4.45 7.33
CA LEU A 133 -1.80 -4.71 8.73
C LEU A 133 -2.97 -4.34 9.66
N VAL A 134 -3.04 -5.03 10.80
CA VAL A 134 -3.88 -4.62 11.95
C VAL A 134 -3.09 -3.60 12.76
N VAL A 135 -3.68 -2.44 13.08
CA VAL A 135 -2.96 -1.30 13.67
C VAL A 135 -3.52 -0.81 15.01
N ASN A 136 -4.43 -1.57 15.65
CA ASN A 136 -5.07 -1.18 16.92
C ASN A 136 -4.11 -0.75 18.04
N THR A 137 -2.93 -1.37 18.11
CA THR A 137 -1.92 -1.07 19.15
C THR A 137 -0.56 -0.87 18.52
N ARG A 138 -0.17 -1.80 17.65
CA ARG A 138 1.02 -1.75 16.81
C ARG A 138 0.72 -2.43 15.47
N PRO A 139 1.37 -2.02 14.36
CA PRO A 139 1.22 -2.70 13.08
C PRO A 139 1.58 -4.18 13.23
N GLN A 140 0.66 -5.07 12.85
CA GLN A 140 0.89 -6.51 12.88
C GLN A 140 0.09 -7.26 11.82
N ALA A 141 0.62 -8.40 11.37
CA ALA A 141 -0.13 -9.31 10.50
C ALA A 141 -1.44 -9.76 11.17
N ALA A 142 -2.45 -9.98 10.34
CA ALA A 142 -3.77 -10.45 10.77
C ALA A 142 -3.66 -11.75 11.59
N ARG A 143 -4.54 -11.92 12.59
CA ARG A 143 -4.57 -13.17 13.36
C ARG A 143 -4.88 -14.37 12.47
N ALA A 144 -5.86 -14.22 11.57
CA ALA A 144 -6.20 -15.23 10.57
C ALA A 144 -4.98 -15.66 9.74
N GLU A 145 -4.16 -14.71 9.29
CA GLU A 145 -2.96 -15.03 8.49
C GLU A 145 -1.92 -15.81 9.30
N TYR A 146 -1.73 -15.48 10.58
CA TYR A 146 -0.90 -16.30 11.48
C TYR A 146 -1.47 -17.71 11.66
N ASP A 147 -2.78 -17.83 11.87
CA ASP A 147 -3.45 -19.12 12.06
C ASP A 147 -3.39 -19.97 10.78
N ASP A 148 -3.49 -19.35 9.60
CA ASP A 148 -3.34 -20.02 8.30
C ASP A 148 -1.94 -20.60 8.11
N VAL A 149 -0.89 -19.83 8.41
CA VAL A 149 0.51 -20.32 8.32
C VAL A 149 0.74 -21.43 9.35
N LYS A 150 0.20 -21.26 10.57
CA LYS A 150 0.29 -22.27 11.62
C LYS A 150 -0.39 -23.58 11.21
N ALA A 151 -1.59 -23.50 10.65
CA ALA A 151 -2.34 -24.66 10.16
C ALA A 151 -1.61 -25.35 8.99
N LEU A 152 -1.08 -24.55 8.05
CA LEU A 152 -0.26 -25.06 6.95
C LEU A 152 0.93 -25.87 7.47
N LEU A 153 1.73 -25.29 8.38
CA LEU A 153 2.88 -25.95 8.98
C LEU A 153 2.50 -27.21 9.75
N PHE A 154 1.42 -27.15 10.54
CA PHE A 154 0.91 -28.31 11.26
C PHE A 154 0.55 -29.47 10.32
N ASN A 155 -0.11 -29.16 9.20
CA ASN A 155 -0.44 -30.15 8.19
C ASN A 155 0.79 -30.66 7.45
N CYS A 156 1.79 -29.82 7.16
CA CYS A 156 3.06 -30.27 6.60
C CYS A 156 3.80 -31.24 7.53
N VAL A 157 3.77 -31.01 8.85
CA VAL A 157 4.34 -31.94 9.83
C VAL A 157 3.59 -33.28 9.83
N ARG A 158 2.27 -33.25 9.67
CA ARG A 158 1.42 -34.45 9.75
C ARG A 158 1.35 -35.28 8.46
N HIS A 159 1.37 -34.61 7.32
CA HIS A 159 1.05 -35.20 6.02
C HIS A 159 2.15 -34.99 4.97
N GLY A 160 3.27 -34.38 5.35
CA GLY A 160 4.34 -34.00 4.43
C GLY A 160 4.05 -32.69 3.68
N PRO A 161 5.09 -31.95 3.26
CA PRO A 161 4.94 -30.66 2.57
C PRO A 161 4.23 -30.79 1.21
N ASP A 162 4.43 -31.88 0.46
CA ASP A 162 3.82 -32.08 -0.86
C ASP A 162 2.30 -32.12 -0.81
N SER A 163 1.74 -32.73 0.23
CA SER A 163 0.29 -32.79 0.46
C SER A 163 -0.35 -31.40 0.60
N GLN A 164 0.45 -30.40 1.00
CA GLN A 164 0.00 -29.03 1.20
C GLN A 164 0.36 -28.10 0.04
N ASN A 165 1.23 -28.53 -0.88
CA ASN A 165 1.59 -27.77 -2.08
C ASN A 165 0.53 -27.88 -3.18
N ARG A 166 -0.71 -27.49 -2.87
CA ARG A 166 -1.89 -27.64 -3.75
C ARG A 166 -1.79 -26.85 -5.05
N ASP A 167 -1.01 -25.76 -5.05
CA ASP A 167 -0.81 -24.89 -6.20
C ASP A 167 0.40 -25.32 -7.06
N GLY A 168 1.10 -26.42 -6.72
CA GLY A 168 2.27 -26.90 -7.46
C GLY A 168 3.44 -25.91 -7.49
N ARG A 169 3.70 -25.23 -6.37
CA ARG A 169 4.75 -24.19 -6.26
C ARG A 169 6.15 -24.84 -6.32
N PRO A 170 7.04 -24.44 -7.25
CA PRO A 170 8.39 -25.01 -7.36
C PRO A 170 9.28 -24.79 -6.12
N HIS A 171 9.07 -23.68 -5.40
CA HIS A 171 9.86 -23.28 -4.22
C HIS A 171 8.94 -23.17 -3.00
N PHE A 172 8.26 -24.28 -2.68
CA PHE A 172 7.22 -24.28 -1.64
C PHE A 172 7.78 -23.95 -0.25
N ARG A 173 8.98 -24.45 0.07
CA ARG A 173 9.67 -24.13 1.32
C ARG A 173 9.91 -22.63 1.45
N GLU A 174 10.52 -22.01 0.44
CA GLU A 174 10.83 -20.58 0.40
C GLU A 174 9.56 -19.74 0.51
N TYR A 175 8.48 -20.17 -0.17
CA TYR A 175 7.16 -19.55 -0.05
C TYR A 175 6.65 -19.57 1.41
N VAL A 176 6.72 -20.73 2.09
CA VAL A 176 6.30 -20.84 3.50
C VAL A 176 7.17 -19.97 4.40
N TYR A 177 8.50 -19.99 4.24
CA TYR A 177 9.41 -19.15 5.02
C TYR A 177 9.20 -17.65 4.76
N GLY A 178 8.81 -17.26 3.54
CA GLY A 178 8.40 -15.90 3.22
C GLY A 178 7.14 -15.48 3.99
N ARG A 179 6.15 -16.36 4.12
CA ARG A 179 4.96 -16.12 4.95
C ARG A 179 5.29 -16.03 6.44
N ILE A 180 6.22 -16.86 6.93
CA ILE A 180 6.72 -16.78 8.31
C ILE A 180 7.40 -15.44 8.55
N ALA A 181 8.26 -14.99 7.63
CA ALA A 181 8.95 -13.72 7.71
C ALA A 181 7.97 -12.54 7.75
N TRP A 182 6.96 -12.55 6.87
CA TRP A 182 5.89 -11.54 6.86
C TRP A 182 5.13 -11.47 8.19
N VAL A 183 4.65 -12.61 8.71
CA VAL A 183 3.94 -12.65 9.99
C VAL A 183 4.86 -12.27 11.16
N GLY A 184 6.14 -12.61 11.04
CA GLY A 184 7.16 -12.40 12.05
C GLY A 184 7.74 -11.00 12.12
N GLU A 185 7.66 -10.21 11.04
CA GLU A 185 8.22 -8.85 10.93
C GLU A 185 7.80 -7.94 12.09
N SER A 186 6.56 -8.12 12.55
CA SER A 186 5.95 -7.32 13.60
C SER A 186 5.79 -8.05 14.93
N ASN A 187 6.05 -9.36 15.00
CA ASN A 187 5.78 -10.16 16.19
C ASN A 187 6.76 -11.32 16.37
N GLU A 188 7.79 -11.06 17.18
CA GLU A 188 8.86 -12.01 17.47
C GLU A 188 8.38 -13.30 18.16
N SER A 189 7.32 -13.23 18.98
CA SER A 189 6.74 -14.42 19.60
C SER A 189 6.09 -15.33 18.56
N ARG A 190 5.27 -14.76 17.66
CA ARG A 190 4.66 -15.51 16.54
C ARG A 190 5.73 -16.08 15.61
N LYS A 191 6.76 -15.27 15.28
CA LYS A 191 7.90 -15.69 14.48
C LYS A 191 8.58 -16.93 15.04
N ARG A 192 8.97 -16.89 16.32
CA ARG A 192 9.58 -18.02 17.02
C ARG A 192 8.70 -19.27 17.00
N SER A 193 7.40 -19.12 17.28
CA SER A 193 6.47 -20.25 17.24
C SER A 193 6.34 -20.89 15.85
N LEU A 194 6.29 -20.07 14.79
CA LEU A 194 6.20 -20.58 13.42
C LEU A 194 7.51 -21.24 12.97
N HIS A 195 8.66 -20.66 13.29
CA HIS A 195 9.96 -21.29 13.00
C HIS A 195 10.13 -22.62 13.74
N ALA A 196 9.69 -22.72 14.99
CA ALA A 196 9.73 -23.98 15.74
C ALA A 196 8.86 -25.08 15.09
N LEU A 197 7.71 -24.72 14.51
CA LEU A 197 6.91 -25.66 13.72
C LEU A 197 7.58 -26.01 12.38
N ALA A 198 8.13 -25.02 11.68
CA ALA A 198 8.80 -25.23 10.40
C ALA A 198 10.05 -26.11 10.52
N ALA A 199 10.76 -26.07 11.66
CA ALA A 199 11.90 -26.94 11.93
C ALA A 199 11.52 -28.43 12.08
N ARG A 200 10.24 -28.73 12.35
CA ARG A 200 9.72 -30.10 12.47
C ARG A 200 9.19 -30.67 11.16
N VAL A 201 9.12 -29.86 10.11
CA VAL A 201 8.64 -30.31 8.79
C VAL A 201 9.79 -31.03 8.08
N GLY A 202 9.53 -32.25 7.60
CA GLY A 202 10.43 -32.95 6.69
C GLY A 202 10.39 -32.29 5.31
N TRP A 203 11.22 -31.27 5.09
CA TRP A 203 11.31 -30.56 3.81
C TRP A 203 12.04 -31.36 2.72
N GLU A 204 12.67 -32.47 3.10
CA GLU A 204 13.33 -33.41 2.20
C GLU A 204 12.27 -34.41 1.71
N GLY A 205 11.68 -34.07 0.57
CA GLY A 205 10.70 -34.83 -0.20
C GLY A 205 10.73 -34.32 -1.64
#